data_AF-A0A6V7WJM7-F1
#
_entry.id   AF-A0A6V7WJM7-F1
#
_cell.length_a   1.000
_cell.length_b   1.000
_cell.length_c   1.000
_cell.angle_alpha   90.00
_cell.angle_beta   90.00
_cell.angle_gamma   90.00
#
_symmetry.space_group_name_H-M   'P 1'
#
loop_
_entity.id
_entity.type
_entity.pdbx_description
1 polymer ?
#
loop_
_entity_poly.entity_id
_entity_poly.type
_entity_poly.pdbx_seq_one_letter_code
_entity_poly.pdbx_strand_id
1 'polypeptide(L)' 'MTHLPEYKPYPPYHRATNCWEKAMPIPNDLARDLLKRLLVCNPQQRINADVALTHKYFSIPSTNTNSIKKI' A
#
# COMPACT_ATOMS: atom_id res chain seq x y z
N MET A 1 -19.19 -17.48 -3.12
CA MET A 1 -18.49 -17.74 -1.85
C MET A 1 -17.26 -18.56 -2.14
N THR A 2 -16.06 -17.99 -2.05
CA THR A 2 -14.80 -18.71 -2.27
C THR A 2 -14.39 -19.40 -0.95
N HIS A 3 -14.65 -20.69 -0.82
CA HIS A 3 -14.12 -21.49 0.28
C HIS A 3 -12.64 -21.78 -0.01
N LEU A 4 -11.75 -21.10 0.71
CA LEU A 4 -10.31 -21.35 0.62
C LEU A 4 -10.02 -22.73 1.26
N PRO A 5 -9.32 -23.67 0.57
CA PRO A 5 -9.16 -25.05 1.01
C PRO A 5 -8.59 -25.21 2.43
N GLU A 6 -7.71 -24.29 2.85
CA GLU A 6 -7.01 -24.34 4.14
C GLU A 6 -7.43 -23.18 5.07
N TYR A 7 -8.64 -22.66 4.91
CA TYR A 7 -9.12 -21.56 5.75
C TYR A 7 -9.15 -21.95 7.22
N LYS A 8 -8.45 -21.17 8.06
CA LYS A 8 -8.55 -21.23 9.52
C LYS A 8 -9.14 -19.91 10.01
N PRO A 9 -10.13 -19.95 10.92
CA PRO A 9 -10.69 -18.73 11.49
C PRO A 9 -9.60 -18.00 12.28
N TYR A 10 -9.43 -16.71 12.00
CA TYR A 10 -8.59 -15.82 12.78
C TYR A 10 -9.45 -15.00 13.75
N PRO A 11 -8.92 -14.63 14.93
CA PRO A 11 -9.63 -13.72 15.82
C PRO A 11 -9.87 -12.37 15.13
N PRO A 12 -10.92 -11.63 15.51
CA PRO A 12 -11.19 -10.32 14.95
C PRO A 12 -10.06 -9.35 15.33
N TYR A 13 -9.25 -8.98 14.33
CA TYR A 13 -8.24 -7.94 14.50
C TYR A 13 -8.90 -6.57 14.47
N HIS A 14 -8.81 -5.82 15.57
CA HIS A 14 -9.18 -4.41 15.54
C HIS A 14 -8.18 -3.64 14.70
N ARG A 15 -8.66 -2.95 13.66
CA ARG A 15 -7.84 -2.00 12.92
C ARG A 15 -7.50 -0.85 13.87
N ALA A 16 -6.24 -0.77 14.29
CA ALA A 16 -5.78 0.38 15.06
C ALA A 16 -5.98 1.66 14.23
N THR A 17 -6.48 2.72 14.88
CA THR A 17 -6.45 4.06 14.31
C THR A 17 -5.01 4.38 13.91
N ASN A 18 -4.82 4.83 12.68
CA ASN A 18 -3.51 5.18 12.11
C ASN A 18 -2.54 4.00 11.90
N CYS A 19 -3.04 2.77 11.66
CA CYS A 19 -2.18 1.61 11.43
C CYS A 19 -1.24 1.77 10.22
N TRP A 20 -1.66 2.52 9.19
CA TRP A 20 -0.87 2.75 7.99
C TRP A 20 0.24 3.77 8.21
N GLU A 21 -0.01 4.80 9.02
CA GLU A 21 0.95 5.82 9.44
C GLU A 21 2.08 5.18 10.25
N LYS A 22 1.74 4.22 11.13
CA LYS A 22 2.73 3.45 11.90
C LYS A 22 3.47 2.41 11.06
N ALA A 23 2.78 1.71 10.17
CA ALA A 23 3.39 0.69 9.31
C ALA A 23 4.27 1.28 8.20
N MET A 24 3.94 2.50 7.74
CA MET A 24 4.68 3.25 6.74
C MET A 24 4.98 4.66 7.22
N PRO A 25 6.17 4.90 7.81
CA PRO A 25 6.62 6.24 8.21
C PRO A 25 6.99 7.13 7.00
N ILE A 26 6.64 6.74 5.78
CA ILE A 26 6.82 7.54 4.57
C ILE A 26 5.73 8.63 4.57
N PRO A 27 6.10 9.93 4.44
CA PRO A 27 5.14 11.04 4.45
C PRO A 27 4.38 11.23 3.13
N ASN A 28 4.47 10.29 2.19
CA ASN A 28 3.85 10.41 0.88
C ASN A 28 2.47 9.72 0.86
N ASP A 29 1.41 10.53 0.87
CA ASP A 29 0.03 10.06 0.83
C ASP A 29 -0.30 9.24 -0.42
N LEU A 30 0.31 9.57 -1.57
CA LEU A 30 0.10 8.82 -2.82
C LEU A 30 0.78 7.44 -2.77
N ALA A 31 1.93 7.34 -2.11
CA ALA A 31 2.58 6.06 -1.87
C ALA A 31 1.71 5.17 -0.97
N ARG A 32 1.16 5.77 0.10
CA ARG A 32 0.26 5.09 1.04
C ARG A 32 -1.04 4.66 0.35
N ASP A 33 -1.61 5.48 -0.53
CA ASP A 33 -2.81 5.13 -1.30
C ASP A 33 -2.56 3.94 -2.24
N LEU A 34 -1.46 3.99 -3.01
CA LEU A 34 -1.09 2.88 -3.90
C LEU A 34 -0.90 1.58 -3.12
N LEU A 35 -0.18 1.64 -1.99
CA LEU A 35 0.09 0.46 -1.18
C LEU A 35 -1.20 -0.13 -0.57
N LYS A 36 -2.12 0.72 -0.10
CA LYS A 36 -3.44 0.27 0.39
C LYS A 36 -4.21 -0.52 -0.68
N ARG A 37 -4.12 -0.10 -1.95
CA ARG A 37 -4.79 -0.77 -3.08
C ARG A 37 -4.11 -2.08 -3.48
N LEU A 38 -2.79 -2.18 -3.30
CA LEU A 38 -2.01 -3.40 -3.55
C LEU A 38 -2.22 -4.47 -2.46
N LEU A 39 -2.29 -4.05 -1.19
CA LEU A 39 -2.38 -4.93 -0.02
C LEU A 39 -3.83 -5.23 0.43
N VAL A 40 -4.77 -5.25 -0.51
CA VAL A 40 -6.14 -5.69 -0.21
C VAL A 40 -6.16 -7.21 0.00
N CYS A 41 -6.72 -7.64 1.12
CA CYS A 41 -6.81 -9.06 1.48
C CYS A 41 -7.65 -9.86 0.48
N ASN A 42 -8.76 -9.29 0.01
CA ASN A 42 -9.59 -9.91 -1.02
C ASN A 42 -8.93 -9.69 -2.41
N PRO A 43 -8.49 -10.76 -3.10
CA PRO A 43 -7.85 -10.63 -4.41
C PRO A 43 -8.76 -10.01 -5.47
N GLN A 44 -10.10 -10.16 -5.37
CA GLN A 44 -11.04 -9.58 -6.34
C GLN A 44 -11.12 -8.04 -6.24
N GLN A 45 -10.71 -7.47 -5.09
CA GLN A 45 -10.70 -6.03 -4.84
C GLN A 45 -9.30 -5.41 -5.01
N ARG A 46 -8.28 -6.25 -5.22
CA ARG A 46 -6.90 -5.80 -5.41
C ARG A 46 -6.74 -5.12 -6.76
N ILE A 47 -5.95 -4.04 -6.80
CA ILE A 47 -5.62 -3.35 -8.05
C ILE A 47 -4.78 -4.25 -8.98
N ASN A 48 -5.04 -4.18 -10.28
CA ASN A 48 -4.24 -4.85 -11.31
C ASN A 48 -2.92 -4.11 -11.57
N ALA A 49 -1.94 -4.81 -12.14
CA ALA A 49 -0.61 -4.24 -12.43
C ALA A 49 -0.67 -3.02 -13.36
N ASP A 50 -1.42 -3.10 -14.46
CA ASP A 50 -1.55 -1.99 -15.42
C ASP A 50 -2.13 -0.74 -14.76
N VAL A 51 -3.19 -0.92 -13.97
CA VAL A 51 -3.83 0.17 -13.24
C VAL A 51 -2.89 0.75 -12.17
N ALA A 52 -2.11 -0.10 -11.49
CA ALA A 52 -1.12 0.33 -10.52
C ALA A 52 -0.01 1.18 -11.16
N LEU A 53 0.46 0.82 -12.36
CA LEU A 53 1.48 1.57 -13.09
C LEU A 53 0.97 2.95 -13.55
N THR A 54 -0.33 3.08 -13.83
CA THR A 54 -0.95 4.39 -14.12
C THR A 54 -1.23 5.25 -12.88
N HIS A 55 -0.90 4.78 -11.67
CA HIS A 55 -1.18 5.50 -10.44
C HIS A 55 -0.37 6.80 -10.33
N LYS A 56 -1.00 7.87 -9.79
CA LYS A 56 -0.39 9.21 -9.62
C LYS A 56 0.94 9.21 -8.86
N TYR A 57 1.16 8.20 -8.03
CA TYR A 57 2.44 7.97 -7.36
C TYR A 57 3.62 7.92 -8.34
N PHE A 58 3.43 7.30 -9.51
CA PHE A 58 4.45 7.21 -10.56
C PHE A 58 4.46 8.40 -11.53
N SER A 59 3.44 9.26 -11.49
CA SER A 59 3.36 10.45 -12.34
C SER A 59 4.22 11.62 -11.83
N ILE A 60 4.62 11.60 -10.57
CA ILE A 60 5.47 12.64 -9.99
C ILE A 60 6.91 12.29 -10.32
N PRO A 61 7.64 13.12 -11.09
CA PRO A 61 9.08 12.94 -11.23
C PRO A 61 9.68 13.06 -9.83
N SER A 62 10.39 12.02 -9.38
CA SER A 62 11.08 12.06 -8.09
C SER A 62 12.06 13.23 -8.11
N THR A 63 11.71 14.35 -7.48
CA THR A 63 12.68 15.38 -7.12
C THR A 63 13.53 14.77 -5.99
N ASN A 64 14.51 13.96 -6.37
CA ASN A 64 15.53 13.46 -5.47
C ASN A 64 16.40 14.67 -5.06
N THR A 65 16.07 15.28 -3.92
CA THR A 65 16.84 16.38 -3.32
C THR A 65 17.73 15.92 -2.16
N ASN A 66 17.95 14.61 -1.98
CA ASN A 66 18.65 14.06 -0.81
C ASN A 66 19.93 13.27 -1.15
N SER A 67 20.77 13.76 -2.08
CA SER A 67 22.14 13.23 -2.22
C SER A 67 23.25 14.27 -2.49
N ILE A 68 23.05 15.54 -2.14
CA ILE A 68 24.18 16.49 -2.06
C ILE A 68 24.37 16.96 -0.61
N LYS A 69 24.66 16.02 0.30
CA LYS A 69 25.56 16.34 1.41
C LYS A 69 26.97 16.08 0.89
N LYS A 70 27.49 17.07 0.15
CA LYS A 70 28.88 17.15 -0.27
C LYS A 70 29.71 17.39 0.99
N ILE A 71 30.49 16.39 1.38
CA ILE A 71 31.63 16.54 2.29
C ILE A 71 32.71 17.31 1.53
#